data_AF-A0A1C5X7S7-F1
#
_entry.id   AF-A0A1C5X7S7-F1
#
_cell.length_a   1.000
_cell.length_b   1.000
_cell.length_c   1.000
_cell.angle_alpha   90.00
_cell.angle_beta   90.00
_cell.angle_gamma   90.00
#
_symmetry.space_group_name_H-M   'P 1'
#
loop_
_entity.id
_entity.type
_entity.pdbx_description
1 polymer ?
#
loop_
_entity_poly.entity_id
_entity_poly.type
_entity_poly.pdbx_seq_one_letter_code
_entity_poly.pdbx_strand_id
1 'polypeptide(L)'
;MQTLGIGDKSISIFLSIKPDAPIIYLNTFSDEGRKVYEATQTTGCPPFSLVAISDLNWNHDMVPWDSPPAFKNSEPCTGGADDYLRLLTQEIIPTAEEEITSTPVGGGSPGIL
;
A
#
# COMPACT_ATOMS: atom_id res chain seq x y z
N MET A 1 -5.48 8.15 -8.34
CA MET A 1 -5.06 7.64 -7.03
C MET A 1 -6.27 7.67 -6.12
N GLN A 2 -6.60 6.54 -5.51
CA GLN A 2 -7.65 6.44 -4.51
C GLN A 2 -6.99 6.19 -3.15
N THR A 3 -7.57 6.70 -2.07
CA THR A 3 -7.04 6.50 -0.72
C THR A 3 -8.15 6.01 0.19
N LEU A 4 -7.84 5.00 0.99
CA LEU A 4 -8.75 4.36 1.93
C LEU A 4 -8.05 4.09 3.25
N GLY A 5 -8.81 4.09 4.35
CA GLY A 5 -8.32 3.75 5.68
C GLY A 5 -8.80 2.36 6.07
N ILE A 6 -7.88 1.49 6.51
CA ILE A 6 -8.19 0.16 7.03
C ILE A 6 -7.44 0.00 8.36
N GLY A 7 -8.18 -0.24 9.43
CA GLY A 7 -7.64 -0.16 10.79
C GLY A 7 -7.06 1.24 11.06
N ASP A 8 -5.81 1.28 11.48
CA ASP A 8 -5.01 2.49 11.69
C ASP A 8 -4.06 2.79 10.51
N LYS A 9 -4.19 2.07 9.39
CA LYS A 9 -3.33 2.20 8.20
C LYS A 9 -4.01 3.01 7.10
N SER A 10 -3.21 3.77 6.35
CA SER A 10 -3.67 4.48 5.15
C SER A 10 -3.15 3.78 3.90
N ILE A 11 -4.07 3.48 2.98
CA ILE A 11 -3.81 2.67 1.79
C ILE A 11 -4.06 3.55 0.57
N SER A 12 -3.03 3.77 -0.24
CA SER A 12 -3.11 4.52 -1.50
C SER A 12 -2.98 3.58 -2.70
N ILE A 13 -4.01 3.58 -3.55
CA ILE A 13 -4.09 2.73 -4.73
C ILE A 13 -3.83 3.57 -6.00
N PHE A 14 -2.82 3.15 -6.75
CA PHE A 14 -2.49 3.62 -8.09
C PHE A 14 -2.85 2.52 -9.09
N LEU A 15 -3.83 2.79 -9.94
CA LEU A 15 -4.35 1.80 -10.88
C LEU A 15 -3.44 1.70 -12.10
N SER A 16 -3.22 0.46 -12.55
CA SER A 16 -2.64 0.18 -13.85
C SER A 16 -3.52 0.70 -14.98
N ILE A 17 -2.89 1.01 -16.12
CA ILE A 17 -3.57 1.31 -17.38
C ILE A 17 -4.02 0.04 -18.14
N LYS A 18 -3.58 -1.15 -17.70
CA LYS A 18 -3.92 -2.44 -18.30
C LYS A 18 -4.78 -3.27 -17.35
N PRO A 19 -5.81 -3.96 -17.84
CA PRO A 19 -6.50 -4.96 -17.04
C PRO A 19 -5.54 -6.10 -16.70
N ASP A 20 -5.80 -6.79 -15.58
CA ASP A 20 -5.04 -7.97 -15.12
C ASP A 20 -3.53 -7.75 -14.95
N ALA A 21 -3.12 -6.48 -14.76
CA ALA A 21 -1.73 -6.14 -14.46
C ALA A 21 -1.35 -6.59 -13.04
N PRO A 22 -0.06 -6.91 -12.79
CA PRO A 22 0.39 -7.28 -11.45
C PRO A 22 0.11 -6.17 -10.44
N ILE A 23 -0.20 -6.57 -9.21
CA ILE A 23 -0.41 -5.67 -8.09
C ILE A 23 0.83 -5.73 -7.19
N ILE A 24 1.40 -4.58 -6.88
CA ILE A 24 2.55 -4.43 -5.99
C ILE A 24 2.07 -3.83 -4.68
N TYR A 25 2.32 -4.51 -3.57
CA TYR A 25 2.08 -3.99 -2.22
C TYR A 25 3.38 -3.41 -1.68
N LEU A 26 3.34 -2.16 -1.22
CA LEU A 26 4.51 -1.44 -0.73
C LEU A 26 4.23 -0.84 0.65
N ASN A 27 4.94 -1.32 1.66
CA ASN A 27 4.96 -0.68 2.98
C ASN A 27 5.86 0.55 2.90
N THR A 28 5.33 1.70 3.30
CA THR A 28 5.98 2.99 3.06
C THR A 28 5.85 3.92 4.27
N PHE A 29 6.77 4.88 4.36
CA PHE A 29 6.63 5.99 5.28
C PHE A 29 5.94 7.15 4.58
N SER A 30 4.84 7.66 5.15
CA SER A 30 4.10 8.80 4.61
C SER A 30 3.80 8.65 3.09
N ASP A 31 3.97 9.72 2.31
CA ASP A 31 3.66 9.77 0.86
C ASP A 31 4.78 9.21 -0.05
N GLU A 32 5.76 8.46 0.47
CA GLU A 32 6.85 7.92 -0.37
C GLU A 32 6.36 6.95 -1.45
N GLY A 33 5.22 6.28 -1.24
CA GLY A 33 4.59 5.43 -2.25
C GLY A 33 4.29 6.15 -3.58
N ARG A 34 3.86 7.43 -3.52
CA ARG A 34 3.65 8.24 -4.72
C ARG A 34 4.96 8.47 -5.47
N LYS A 35 6.03 8.83 -4.76
CA LYS A 35 7.34 9.09 -5.36
C LYS A 35 7.89 7.84 -6.06
N VAL A 36 7.71 6.67 -5.44
CA VAL A 36 8.08 5.38 -6.05
C VAL A 36 7.28 5.16 -7.33
N TYR A 37 5.96 5.33 -7.29
CA TYR A 37 5.12 5.19 -8.49
C TYR A 37 5.57 6.11 -9.62
N GLU A 38 5.72 7.42 -9.35
CA GLU A 38 6.15 8.40 -10.35
C GLU A 38 7.52 8.06 -10.96
N ALA A 39 8.47 7.60 -10.15
CA ALA A 39 9.79 7.17 -10.63
C ALA A 39 9.68 5.98 -11.60
N THR A 40 8.83 4.99 -11.31
CA THR A 40 8.64 3.82 -12.20
C THR A 40 8.06 4.22 -13.56
N GLN A 41 7.17 5.22 -13.60
CA GLN A 41 6.58 5.71 -14.84
C GLN A 41 7.63 6.33 -15.78
N THR A 42 8.71 6.89 -15.23
CA THR A 42 9.80 7.50 -16.01
C THR A 42 10.87 6.53 -16.50
N THR A 43 10.88 5.30 -15.96
CA THR A 43 11.94 4.30 -16.23
C THR A 43 11.53 3.21 -17.21
N GLY A 44 10.30 3.31 -17.76
CA GLY A 44 9.78 2.33 -18.71
C GLY A 44 9.37 1.01 -18.07
N CYS A 45 9.02 1.02 -16.77
CA CYS A 45 8.49 -0.15 -16.10
C CYS A 45 7.23 -0.69 -16.80
N PRO A 46 7.06 -2.03 -16.90
CA PRO A 46 5.80 -2.62 -17.38
C PRO A 46 4.62 -2.13 -16.52
N PRO A 47 3.39 -2.00 -17.07
CA PRO A 47 2.24 -1.55 -16.29
C PRO A 47 1.93 -2.46 -15.09
N PHE A 48 1.61 -1.83 -13.97
CA PHE A 48 1.25 -2.48 -12.71
C PHE A 48 0.32 -1.57 -11.91
N SER A 49 -0.41 -2.15 -10.96
CA SER A 49 -1.11 -1.39 -9.93
C SER A 49 -0.24 -1.33 -8.67
N LEU A 50 -0.16 -0.18 -8.02
CA LEU A 50 0.55 -0.02 -6.74
C LEU A 50 -0.45 0.16 -5.61
N VAL A 51 -0.29 -0.61 -4.54
CA VAL A 51 -0.98 -0.45 -3.26
C VAL A 51 0.07 -0.03 -2.22
N ALA A 52 0.14 1.26 -1.93
CA ALA A 52 1.06 1.80 -0.94
C ALA A 52 0.37 1.87 0.43
N ILE A 53 0.98 1.25 1.45
CA ILE A 53 0.47 1.14 2.82
C ILE A 53 1.34 2.03 3.70
N SER A 54 0.78 3.09 4.27
CA SER A 54 1.46 4.04 5.15
C SER A 54 0.92 3.98 6.58
N ASP A 55 1.45 4.86 7.44
CA ASP A 55 1.09 4.99 8.85
C ASP A 55 1.36 3.71 9.66
N LEU A 56 2.36 2.93 9.24
CA LEU A 56 2.88 1.84 10.04
C LEU A 56 3.62 2.39 11.26
N ASN A 57 3.31 1.85 12.43
CA ASN A 57 4.21 1.89 13.57
C ASN A 57 5.31 0.86 13.34
N TRP A 58 6.42 1.28 12.71
CA TRP A 58 7.52 0.39 12.34
C TRP A 58 8.09 -0.44 13.50
N ASN A 59 8.14 0.11 14.72
CA ASN A 59 8.66 -0.61 15.89
C ASN A 59 7.66 -1.64 16.46
N HIS A 60 6.40 -1.59 16.02
CA HIS A 60 5.36 -2.55 16.38
C HIS A 60 5.03 -3.47 15.21
N ASP A 61 4.47 -2.91 14.14
CA ASP A 61 3.87 -3.63 13.00
C ASP A 61 4.89 -4.45 12.21
N MET A 62 6.16 -4.05 12.18
CA MET A 62 7.20 -4.73 11.40
C MET A 62 8.11 -5.62 12.25
N VAL A 63 7.81 -5.77 13.56
CA VAL A 63 8.67 -6.51 14.48
C VAL A 63 8.02 -7.81 14.95
N PRO A 64 8.69 -8.96 14.80
CA PRO A 64 8.13 -10.28 15.15
C PRO A 64 8.05 -10.59 16.66
N TRP A 65 8.77 -9.86 17.51
CA TRP A 65 8.75 -10.07 18.97
C TRP A 65 9.14 -8.81 19.73
N ASP A 66 8.85 -8.79 21.03
CA ASP A 66 9.25 -7.71 21.93
C ASP A 66 10.77 -7.64 22.10
N SER A 67 11.34 -6.44 22.05
CA SER A 67 12.77 -6.22 22.27
C SER A 67 13.01 -4.86 22.92
N PRO A 68 14.01 -4.75 23.82
CA PRO A 68 14.44 -3.43 24.30
C PRO A 68 14.87 -2.52 23.13
N PRO A 69 14.93 -1.20 23.36
CA PRO A 69 15.40 -0.24 22.37
C PRO A 69 16.77 -0.63 21.79
N ALA A 70 16.87 -0.64 20.45
CA ALA A 70 18.14 -0.92 19.77
C ALA A 70 19.18 0.19 20.00
N PHE A 71 18.72 1.43 20.22
CA PHE A 71 19.57 2.58 20.47
C PHE A 71 19.16 3.30 21.76
N LYS A 72 20.11 4.07 22.31
CA LYS A 72 19.83 4.92 23.46
C LYS A 72 18.77 5.96 23.08
N ASN A 73 17.68 6.02 23.85
CA ASN A 73 16.53 6.89 23.64
C ASN A 73 15.66 6.56 22.40
N SER A 74 15.79 5.36 21.81
CA SER A 74 14.78 4.90 20.84
C SER A 74 13.61 4.24 21.54
N GLU A 75 12.50 4.06 20.82
CA GLU A 75 11.41 3.25 21.31
C GLU A 75 11.80 1.76 21.32
N PRO A 76 11.20 0.96 22.22
CA PRO A 76 11.31 -0.49 22.18
C PRO A 76 10.53 -1.07 21.00
N CYS A 77 10.87 -2.30 20.61
CA CYS A 77 10.02 -3.05 19.71
C CYS A 77 8.96 -3.83 20.50
N THR A 78 7.74 -3.91 19.98
CA THR A 78 6.56 -4.41 20.71
C THR A 78 5.83 -5.56 20.01
N GLY A 79 6.51 -6.31 19.14
CA GLY A 79 6.04 -7.61 18.65
C GLY A 79 4.67 -7.64 17.93
N GLY A 80 4.38 -6.68 17.05
CA GLY A 80 3.07 -6.55 16.37
C GLY A 80 2.98 -7.17 14.97
N ALA A 81 4.02 -7.84 14.48
CA ALA A 81 4.05 -8.31 13.09
C ALA A 81 2.94 -9.31 12.73
N ASP A 82 2.55 -10.20 13.64
CA ASP A 82 1.47 -11.17 13.38
C ASP A 82 0.11 -10.47 13.20
N ASP A 83 -0.16 -9.44 14.00
CA ASP A 83 -1.39 -8.65 13.89
C ASP A 83 -1.40 -7.85 12.59
N TYR A 84 -0.27 -7.26 12.20
CA TYR A 84 -0.13 -6.57 10.92
C TYR A 84 -0.31 -7.53 9.73
N LEU A 85 0.32 -8.71 9.75
CA LEU A 85 0.15 -9.71 8.69
C LEU A 85 -1.30 -10.19 8.58
N ARG A 86 -2.01 -10.32 9.70
CA ARG A 86 -3.44 -10.63 9.70
C ARG A 86 -4.24 -9.51 9.02
N LEU A 87 -4.01 -8.25 9.40
CA LEU A 87 -4.65 -7.09 8.77
C LEU A 87 -4.35 -7.03 7.26
N LEU A 88 -3.09 -7.23 6.88
CA LEU A 88 -2.65 -7.20 5.49
C LEU A 88 -3.36 -8.27 4.65
N THR A 89 -3.37 -9.51 5.13
CA THR A 89 -3.87 -10.66 4.36
C THR A 89 -5.38 -10.81 4.39
N GLN A 90 -6.04 -10.39 5.47
CA GLN A 90 -7.48 -10.60 5.65
C GLN A 90 -8.32 -9.38 5.29
N GLU A 91 -7.75 -8.18 5.30
CA GLU A 91 -8.49 -6.94 5.06
C GLU A 91 -7.87 -6.14 3.90
N ILE A 92 -6.60 -5.74 4.00
CA ILE A 92 -6.00 -4.81 3.02
C ILE A 92 -5.93 -5.42 1.62
N ILE A 93 -5.40 -6.64 1.48
CA ILE A 93 -5.26 -7.30 0.17
C ILE A 93 -6.64 -7.49 -0.48
N PRO A 94 -7.63 -8.14 0.17
CA PRO A 94 -8.95 -8.32 -0.41
C PRO A 94 -9.64 -7.02 -0.82
N THR A 95 -9.63 -5.99 0.05
CA THR A 95 -10.26 -4.70 -0.26
C THR A 95 -9.56 -3.99 -1.41
N ALA A 96 -8.23 -4.01 -1.45
CA ALA A 96 -7.50 -3.40 -2.55
C ALA A 96 -7.75 -4.10 -3.89
N GLU A 97 -7.81 -5.43 -3.92
CA GLU A 97 -8.12 -6.19 -5.14
C GLU A 97 -9.57 -5.96 -5.60
N GLU A 98 -10.53 -5.85 -4.68
CA GLU A 98 -11.91 -5.49 -5.00
C GLU A 98 -12.00 -4.09 -5.63
N GLU A 99 -11.31 -3.10 -5.08
CA GLU A 99 -11.28 -1.73 -5.63
C GLU A 99 -10.63 -1.69 -7.02
N ILE A 100 -9.55 -2.44 -7.23
CA ILE A 100 -8.84 -2.52 -8.52
C ILE A 100 -9.73 -3.17 -9.58
N THR A 101 -10.46 -4.23 -9.24
CA THR A 101 -11.33 -4.95 -10.17
C THR A 101 -12.64 -4.22 -10.44
N SER A 102 -13.17 -3.50 -9.47
CA SER A 102 -14.41 -2.72 -9.58
C SER A 102 -14.22 -1.40 -10.33
N THR A 103 -13.00 -0.87 -10.40
CA THR A 103 -12.74 0.37 -11.12
C THR A 103 -12.56 0.12 -12.63
N PRO A 104 -13.39 0.70 -13.52
CA PRO A 104 -13.24 0.51 -14.96
C PRO A 104 -11.89 1.04 -15.45
N VAL A 105 -11.09 0.18 -16.07
CA VAL A 105 -9.88 0.57 -16.81
C VAL A 105 -10.33 1.28 -18.09
N GLY A 106 -10.44 2.61 -18.03
CA GLY A 106 -10.74 3.46 -19.19
C GLY A 106 -12.13 4.07 -19.21
N GLY A 107 -12.39 5.03 -18.33
CA GLY A 107 -13.45 6.02 -18.55
C GLY A 107 -13.01 7.02 -19.62
N GLY A 108 -13.16 6.66 -20.90
CA GLY A 108 -13.38 7.70 -21.91
C GLY A 108 -14.72 8.36 -21.57
N SER A 109 -14.73 9.65 -21.26
CA SER A 109 -16.00 10.39 -21.20
C SER A 109 -16.76 10.12 -22.50
N PRO A 110 -18.01 9.64 -22.48
CA PRO A 110 -18.83 9.67 -23.69
C PRO A 110 -18.99 11.15 -24.02
N GLY A 111 -18.28 11.60 -25.06
CA GLY A 111 -18.50 12.92 -25.63
C GLY A 111 -19.96 13.01 -26.00
N ILE A 112 -20.67 13.92 -25.35
CA ILE A 112 -22.01 14.34 -25.76
C ILE A 112 -21.80 15.03 -27.11
N LEU A 113 -22.27 14.38 -28.19
CA LEU A 113 -22.53 15.02 -29.49
C LEU A 113 -23.83 15.81 -29.41
#